data_AF-A0A7S1WBN4-F1
#
_entry.id   AF-A0A7S1WBN4-F1
#
_cell.length_a   1.000
_cell.length_b   1.000
_cell.length_c   1.000
_cell.angle_alpha   90.00
_cell.angle_beta   90.00
_cell.angle_gamma   90.00
#
_symmetry.space_group_name_H-M   'P 1'
#
loop_
_entity.id
_entity.type
_entity.pdbx_description
1 polymer ?
#
loop_
_entity_poly.entity_id
_entity_poly.type
_entity_poly.pdbx_seq_one_letter_code
_entity_poly.pdbx_strand_id
1 'polypeptide(L)'
;SALGADELLGRRLRDLVLRFPSGLLEGVRWSVLRKVYADRFPDGPHIGSDSMQMAARVWLVDVAKPAEEDAPDGCFHLHDAVAMRKGVDGQLACWPLLVKTLAGIVRLHGSPQAPREATAGYVAEEGSAGGDAGKDSEVLGVLLSQLKPLLMRHWDPNFQERAVGYFNEDGCYVSVRKMKHLVAALLEWRARRHACMGASASSAVDAALEAAPPLLLRTSQRHNDMVLCCPRAK
;
A
#
# COMPACT_ATOMS: atom_id res chain seq x y z
N SER A 1 34.69 -2.44 12.15
CA SER A 1 34.57 -3.82 12.64
C SER A 1 33.55 -4.56 11.79
N ALA A 2 33.73 -5.85 11.51
CA ALA A 2 32.82 -6.63 10.66
C ALA A 2 31.36 -6.61 11.16
N LEU A 3 31.17 -6.64 12.49
CA LEU A 3 29.86 -6.50 13.14
C LEU A 3 29.09 -5.23 12.73
N GLY A 4 29.79 -4.10 12.53
CA GLY A 4 29.14 -2.85 12.13
C GLY A 4 28.66 -2.84 10.68
N ALA A 5 29.31 -3.62 9.79
CA ALA A 5 28.92 -3.73 8.39
C ALA A 5 27.65 -4.56 8.22
N ASP A 6 27.56 -5.69 8.93
CA ASP A 6 26.38 -6.57 8.90
C ASP A 6 25.14 -5.88 9.48
N GLU A 7 25.31 -5.15 10.59
CA GLU A 7 24.21 -4.40 11.18
C GLU A 7 23.69 -3.30 10.25
N LEU A 8 24.60 -2.56 9.60
CA LEU A 8 24.25 -1.53 8.61
C LEU A 8 23.52 -2.16 7.42
N LEU A 9 23.99 -3.30 6.93
CA LEU A 9 23.37 -4.03 5.83
C LEU A 9 21.95 -4.48 6.18
N GLY A 10 21.77 -5.10 7.35
CA GLY A 10 20.44 -5.50 7.83
C GLY A 10 19.49 -4.31 7.98
N ARG A 11 19.96 -3.18 8.53
CA ARG A 11 19.16 -1.94 8.62
C ARG A 11 18.74 -1.42 7.23
N ARG A 12 19.64 -1.42 6.24
CA ARG A 12 19.33 -0.98 4.86
C ARG A 12 18.34 -1.92 4.18
N LEU A 13 18.50 -3.23 4.31
CA LEU A 13 17.57 -4.21 3.74
C LEU A 13 16.17 -4.09 4.36
N ARG A 14 16.09 -3.85 5.68
CA ARG A 14 14.82 -3.55 6.36
C ARG A 14 14.17 -2.28 5.80
N ASP A 15 14.91 -1.18 5.63
CA ASP A 15 14.35 0.03 5.03
C ASP A 15 13.85 -0.22 3.60
N LEU A 16 14.61 -0.96 2.79
CA LEU A 16 14.25 -1.26 1.42
C LEU A 16 12.99 -2.12 1.33
N VAL A 17 12.88 -3.22 2.09
CA VAL A 17 11.70 -4.11 2.03
C VAL A 17 10.42 -3.36 2.43
N LEU A 18 10.53 -2.40 3.36
CA LEU A 18 9.40 -1.56 3.78
C LEU A 18 8.96 -0.53 2.72
N ARG A 19 9.66 -0.44 1.58
CA ARG A 19 9.28 0.39 0.43
C ARG A 19 8.62 -0.42 -0.69
N PHE A 20 8.34 -1.72 -0.49
CA PHE A 20 7.63 -2.57 -1.45
C PHE A 20 6.20 -2.89 -0.97
N PRO A 21 5.16 -2.22 -1.49
CA PRO A 21 3.76 -2.59 -1.22
C PRO A 21 3.43 -4.03 -1.63
N SER A 22 4.13 -4.56 -2.64
CA SER A 22 4.01 -5.95 -3.08
C SER A 22 4.44 -6.97 -2.01
N GLY A 23 5.18 -6.55 -0.97
CA GLY A 23 5.54 -7.39 0.16
C GLY A 23 4.34 -7.97 0.92
N LEU A 24 3.15 -7.36 0.78
CA LEU A 24 1.87 -7.85 1.31
C LEU A 24 0.98 -8.50 0.24
N LEU A 25 1.45 -8.63 -0.99
CA LEU A 25 0.76 -9.34 -2.06
C LEU A 25 1.52 -10.65 -2.29
N GLU A 26 2.32 -10.68 -3.35
CA GLU A 26 3.13 -11.82 -3.79
C GLU A 26 4.47 -11.93 -3.03
N GLY A 27 4.80 -10.94 -2.20
CA GLY A 27 6.07 -10.83 -1.51
C GLY A 27 7.14 -10.10 -2.33
N VAL A 28 8.35 -10.01 -1.79
CA VAL A 28 9.52 -9.41 -2.44
C VAL A 28 10.55 -10.49 -2.74
N ARG A 29 10.82 -10.71 -4.03
CA ARG A 29 11.86 -11.62 -4.50
C ARG A 29 13.25 -11.18 -4.05
N TRP A 30 14.13 -12.12 -3.67
CA TRP A 30 15.50 -11.80 -3.27
C TRP A 30 16.29 -11.12 -4.39
N SER A 31 16.21 -11.60 -5.63
CA SER A 31 16.90 -10.97 -6.77
C SER A 31 16.53 -9.50 -6.93
N VAL A 32 15.25 -9.16 -6.77
CA VAL A 32 14.74 -7.79 -6.86
C VAL A 32 15.29 -6.95 -5.72
N LEU A 33 15.24 -7.45 -4.48
CA LEU A 33 15.79 -6.74 -3.32
C LEU A 33 17.30 -6.50 -3.47
N ARG A 34 18.04 -7.49 -3.99
CA ARG A 34 19.48 -7.37 -4.28
C ARG A 34 19.78 -6.30 -5.32
N LYS A 35 19.04 -6.31 -6.42
CA LYS A 35 19.16 -5.30 -7.49
C LYS A 35 18.93 -3.90 -6.92
N VAL A 36 17.82 -3.69 -6.21
CA VAL A 36 17.50 -2.38 -5.62
C VAL A 36 18.54 -1.95 -4.59
N TYR A 37 19.07 -2.88 -3.79
CA TYR A 37 20.15 -2.59 -2.86
C TYR A 37 21.41 -2.11 -3.58
N ALA A 38 21.85 -2.81 -4.63
CA ALA A 38 23.02 -2.45 -5.42
C ALA A 38 22.85 -1.08 -6.09
N ASP A 39 21.67 -0.82 -6.66
CA ASP A 39 21.34 0.46 -7.29
C ASP A 39 21.34 1.62 -6.28
N ARG A 40 20.87 1.37 -5.05
CA ARG A 40 20.75 2.41 -4.01
C ARG A 40 22.03 2.63 -3.22
N PHE A 41 22.87 1.61 -3.10
CA PHE A 41 24.10 1.62 -2.31
C PHE A 41 25.25 1.04 -3.15
N PRO A 42 25.72 1.75 -4.19
CA PRO A 42 26.77 1.23 -5.09
C PRO A 42 28.09 0.97 -4.37
N ASP A 43 28.39 1.72 -3.31
CA ASP A 43 29.57 1.54 -2.45
C ASP A 43 29.32 0.57 -1.27
N GLY A 44 28.16 -0.09 -1.23
CA GLY A 44 27.78 -1.02 -0.18
C GLY A 44 28.39 -2.42 -0.35
N PRO A 45 28.36 -3.26 0.71
CA PRO A 45 28.76 -4.66 0.60
C PRO A 45 27.95 -5.41 -0.47
N HIS A 46 28.61 -6.25 -1.25
CA HIS A 46 27.96 -7.08 -2.26
C HIS A 46 27.17 -8.22 -1.61
N ILE A 47 25.88 -8.35 -1.94
CA ILE A 47 24.96 -9.35 -1.36
C ILE A 47 24.62 -10.50 -2.32
N GLY A 48 25.57 -10.86 -3.20
CA GLY A 48 25.33 -11.78 -4.32
C GLY A 48 25.23 -13.27 -3.99
N SER A 49 25.76 -13.74 -2.86
CA SER A 49 25.90 -15.18 -2.56
C SER A 49 24.68 -15.80 -1.87
N ASP A 50 24.51 -17.12 -2.00
CA ASP A 50 23.45 -17.87 -1.29
C ASP A 50 23.58 -17.75 0.24
N SER A 51 24.81 -17.65 0.75
CA SER A 51 25.06 -17.37 2.17
C SER A 51 24.45 -16.04 2.64
N MET A 52 24.42 -15.02 1.77
CA MET A 52 23.81 -13.72 2.09
C MET A 52 22.29 -13.79 2.11
N GLN A 53 21.68 -14.67 1.30
CA GLN A 53 20.24 -14.91 1.37
C GLN A 53 19.85 -15.49 2.74
N MET A 54 20.63 -16.45 3.24
CA MET A 54 20.41 -17.01 4.58
C MET A 54 20.62 -15.96 5.68
N ALA A 55 21.65 -15.12 5.57
CA ALA A 55 21.85 -14.00 6.50
C ALA A 55 20.69 -12.99 6.45
N ALA A 56 20.14 -12.71 5.26
CA ALA A 56 18.99 -11.82 5.09
C ALA A 56 17.74 -12.33 5.81
N ARG A 57 17.52 -13.65 5.89
CA ARG A 57 16.43 -14.23 6.70
C ARG A 57 16.55 -13.84 8.17
N VAL A 58 17.77 -13.80 8.71
CA VAL A 58 18.03 -13.37 10.09
C VAL A 58 17.85 -11.86 10.24
N TRP A 59 18.34 -11.05 9.29
CA TRP A 59 18.22 -9.58 9.38
C TRP A 59 16.80 -9.05 9.20
N LEU A 60 15.96 -9.77 8.45
CA LEU A 60 14.60 -9.36 8.12
C LEU A 60 13.53 -10.01 9.01
N VAL A 61 13.90 -10.90 9.93
CA VAL A 61 12.95 -11.71 10.72
C VAL A 61 11.89 -10.88 11.45
N ASP A 62 12.20 -9.65 11.83
CA ASP A 62 11.32 -8.73 12.54
C ASP A 62 10.35 -7.96 11.62
N VAL A 63 10.63 -7.89 10.32
CA VAL A 63 9.81 -7.14 9.34
C VAL A 63 9.14 -8.02 8.30
N ALA A 64 9.74 -9.17 7.99
CA ALA A 64 9.27 -10.09 6.97
C ALA A 64 9.55 -11.56 7.35
N LYS A 65 8.79 -12.46 6.76
CA LYS A 65 9.02 -13.91 6.79
C LYS A 65 9.41 -14.41 5.39
N PRO A 66 10.29 -15.40 5.28
CA PRO A 66 10.49 -16.08 4.02
C PRO A 66 9.20 -16.82 3.61
N ALA A 67 8.95 -16.94 2.31
CA ALA A 67 7.92 -17.84 1.80
C ALA A 67 8.23 -19.28 2.22
N GLU A 68 7.19 -20.07 2.50
CA GLU A 68 7.32 -21.48 2.90
C GLU A 68 7.75 -22.38 1.73
N GLU A 69 7.51 -21.93 0.50
CA GLU A 69 7.83 -22.66 -0.72
C GLU A 69 9.29 -22.48 -1.11
N ASP A 70 9.94 -23.55 -1.59
CA ASP A 70 11.29 -23.57 -2.15
C ASP A 70 11.35 -22.85 -3.52
N ALA A 71 10.82 -21.62 -3.58
CA ALA A 71 11.00 -20.75 -4.72
C ALA A 71 12.52 -20.56 -4.93
N PRO A 72 13.05 -20.80 -6.15
CA PRO A 72 14.49 -20.84 -6.38
C PRO A 72 15.20 -19.52 -6.07
N ASP A 73 14.47 -18.40 -6.19
CA ASP A 73 14.99 -17.07 -5.87
C ASP A 73 14.68 -16.63 -4.44
N GLY A 74 13.87 -17.38 -3.68
CA GLY A 74 13.37 -16.97 -2.36
C GLY A 74 12.50 -15.70 -2.39
N CYS A 75 11.52 -15.64 -1.51
CA CYS A 75 10.60 -14.51 -1.42
C CYS A 75 10.41 -14.10 0.04
N PHE A 76 10.27 -12.80 0.30
CA PHE A 76 10.01 -12.25 1.63
C PHE A 76 8.62 -11.61 1.67
N HIS A 77 7.75 -12.10 2.54
CA HIS A 77 6.44 -11.52 2.80
C HIS A 77 6.51 -10.66 4.06
N LEU A 78 6.01 -9.42 3.98
CA LEU A 78 5.94 -8.53 5.13
C LEU A 78 5.02 -9.11 6.21
N HIS A 79 5.39 -8.92 7.48
CA HIS A 79 4.50 -9.24 8.57
C HIS A 79 3.36 -8.23 8.65
N ASP A 80 2.14 -8.70 8.85
CA ASP A 80 0.95 -7.85 9.06
C ASP A 80 1.15 -6.81 10.15
N ALA A 81 1.74 -7.20 11.28
CA ALA A 81 2.00 -6.30 12.40
C ALA A 81 2.90 -5.12 11.99
N VAL A 82 3.82 -5.33 11.05
CA VAL A 82 4.70 -4.29 10.53
C VAL A 82 3.93 -3.39 9.55
N ALA A 83 3.13 -3.97 8.67
CA ALA A 83 2.28 -3.26 7.72
C ALA A 83 1.15 -2.44 8.37
N MET A 84 0.76 -2.78 9.58
CA MET A 84 -0.26 -2.05 10.34
C MET A 84 0.32 -0.93 11.21
N ARG A 85 1.63 -0.68 11.17
CA ARG A 85 2.28 0.46 11.84
C ARG A 85 2.44 1.63 10.87
N LYS A 86 2.53 2.85 11.41
CA LYS A 86 2.89 4.02 10.60
C LYS A 86 4.32 3.84 10.07
N GLY A 87 4.51 4.01 8.78
CA GLY A 87 5.84 4.06 8.18
C GLY A 87 6.63 5.26 8.69
N VAL A 88 7.96 5.16 8.65
CA VAL A 88 8.89 6.25 8.97
C VAL A 88 9.61 6.65 7.68
N ASP A 89 9.95 7.93 7.50
CA ASP A 89 10.77 8.43 6.39
C ASP A 89 10.31 8.01 4.97
N GLY A 90 8.99 8.08 4.75
CA GLY A 90 8.38 7.76 3.46
C GLY A 90 8.26 6.26 3.16
N GLN A 91 8.46 5.39 4.16
CA GLN A 91 8.14 3.97 4.05
C GLN A 91 6.66 3.75 3.77
N LEU A 92 6.39 2.81 2.88
CA LEU A 92 5.08 2.57 2.30
C LEU A 92 4.58 1.13 2.50
N ALA A 93 5.23 0.32 3.33
CA ALA A 93 4.67 -0.94 3.81
C ALA A 93 3.33 -0.75 4.57
N CYS A 94 3.01 0.48 4.98
CA CYS A 94 1.81 0.81 5.73
C CYS A 94 0.58 1.13 4.87
N TRP A 95 0.50 0.62 3.63
CA TRP A 95 -0.65 0.80 2.75
C TRP A 95 -2.00 0.36 3.36
N PRO A 96 -2.10 -0.78 4.06
CA PRO A 96 -3.35 -1.14 4.74
C PRO A 96 -3.80 -0.08 5.75
N LEU A 97 -2.87 0.42 6.57
CA LEU A 97 -3.15 1.48 7.54
C LEU A 97 -3.55 2.78 6.83
N LEU A 98 -2.94 3.10 5.70
CA LEU A 98 -3.29 4.27 4.90
C LEU A 98 -4.71 4.17 4.32
N VAL A 99 -5.11 3.01 3.78
CA VAL A 99 -6.50 2.77 3.33
C VAL A 99 -7.48 3.01 4.48
N LYS A 100 -7.21 2.40 5.65
CA LYS A 100 -8.05 2.58 6.85
C LYS A 100 -8.13 4.04 7.27
N THR A 101 -7.01 4.76 7.22
CA THR A 101 -6.92 6.18 7.60
C THR A 101 -7.69 7.07 6.62
N LEU A 102 -7.55 6.85 5.31
CA LEU A 102 -8.29 7.58 4.28
C LEU A 102 -9.80 7.34 4.40
N ALA A 103 -10.22 6.10 4.66
CA ALA A 103 -11.62 5.80 4.95
C ALA A 103 -12.15 6.54 6.17
N GLY A 104 -11.36 6.62 7.25
CA GLY A 104 -11.68 7.42 8.43
C GLY A 104 -11.80 8.91 8.11
N ILE A 105 -10.88 9.46 7.31
CA ILE A 105 -10.90 10.85 6.85
C ILE A 105 -12.17 11.15 6.06
N VAL A 106 -12.52 10.29 5.08
CA VAL A 106 -13.73 10.50 4.28
C VAL A 106 -15.00 10.41 5.12
N ARG A 107 -15.06 9.49 6.10
CA ARG A 107 -16.20 9.42 7.02
C ARG A 107 -16.33 10.65 7.92
N LEU A 108 -15.20 11.20 8.38
CA LEU A 108 -15.18 12.30 9.35
C LEU A 108 -15.36 13.68 8.70
N HIS A 109 -14.76 13.89 7.52
CA HIS A 109 -14.69 15.19 6.85
C HIS A 109 -15.42 15.22 5.51
N GLY A 110 -15.94 14.08 5.05
CA GLY A 110 -16.62 13.98 3.76
C GLY A 110 -17.94 14.73 3.77
N SER A 111 -18.21 15.42 2.66
CA SER A 111 -19.51 16.04 2.40
C SER A 111 -20.39 15.10 1.58
N PRO A 112 -21.73 15.14 1.74
CA PRO A 112 -22.65 14.38 0.92
C PRO A 112 -22.42 14.67 -0.57
N GLN A 113 -22.20 13.62 -1.34
CA GLN A 113 -22.09 13.67 -2.79
C GLN A 113 -23.45 13.31 -3.39
N ALA A 114 -23.87 14.03 -4.43
CA ALA A 114 -25.11 13.69 -5.11
C ALA A 114 -25.01 12.25 -5.65
N PRO A 115 -26.00 11.37 -5.35
CA PRO A 115 -26.11 10.09 -6.03
C PRO A 115 -26.38 10.42 -7.48
N ARG A 116 -25.37 10.28 -8.34
CA ARG A 116 -25.55 10.52 -9.77
C ARG A 116 -25.01 9.34 -10.54
N GLU A 117 -25.83 8.96 -11.51
CA GLU A 117 -25.66 7.96 -12.55
C GLU A 117 -24.18 7.75 -12.83
N ALA A 118 -23.71 6.54 -12.55
CA ALA A 118 -22.37 6.09 -12.85
C ALA A 118 -22.06 6.43 -14.31
N THR A 119 -21.38 7.55 -14.53
CA THR A 119 -20.87 7.89 -15.84
C THR A 119 -19.74 6.90 -16.06
N ALA A 120 -20.03 5.90 -16.90
CA ALA A 120 -19.14 4.87 -17.37
C ALA A 120 -17.77 5.48 -17.72
N GLY A 121 -16.77 5.22 -16.89
CA GLY A 121 -15.48 5.88 -17.00
C GLY A 121 -14.42 5.13 -16.21
N TYR A 122 -13.88 4.09 -16.87
CA TYR A 122 -12.73 3.24 -16.53
C TYR A 122 -12.94 2.06 -15.55
N VAL A 123 -13.47 0.99 -16.16
CA VAL A 123 -13.13 -0.46 -16.12
C VAL A 123 -13.09 -1.22 -14.78
N ALA A 124 -14.13 -2.04 -14.58
CA ALA A 124 -13.99 -3.50 -14.53
C ALA A 124 -15.33 -4.12 -14.94
N GLU A 125 -15.38 -4.72 -16.13
CA GLU A 125 -16.46 -5.61 -16.54
C GLU A 125 -16.48 -6.83 -15.61
N GLU A 126 -17.64 -7.22 -15.10
CA GLU A 126 -18.37 -8.42 -15.54
C GLU A 126 -19.50 -8.77 -14.56
N GLY A 127 -20.72 -8.89 -15.12
CA GLY A 127 -21.76 -9.86 -14.74
C GLY A 127 -22.33 -9.84 -13.32
N SER A 128 -23.49 -9.21 -13.13
CA SER A 128 -24.72 -9.98 -12.84
C SER A 128 -25.95 -9.05 -12.84
N ALA A 129 -26.94 -9.44 -13.62
CA ALA A 129 -28.20 -8.75 -13.79
C ALA A 129 -29.21 -9.20 -12.72
N GLY A 130 -29.90 -8.22 -12.13
CA GLY A 130 -31.20 -8.42 -11.47
C GLY A 130 -31.14 -8.56 -9.96
N GLY A 131 -31.45 -7.47 -9.25
CA GLY A 131 -31.71 -7.56 -7.82
C GLY A 131 -31.73 -6.24 -7.08
N ASP A 132 -32.91 -5.62 -7.08
CA ASP A 132 -33.37 -4.61 -6.12
C ASP A 132 -32.80 -3.19 -6.29
N ALA A 133 -33.72 -2.25 -6.53
CA ALA A 133 -33.48 -0.81 -6.62
C ALA A 133 -33.08 -0.30 -5.23
N GLY A 134 -31.81 -0.53 -4.90
CA GLY A 134 -31.21 -0.17 -3.62
C GLY A 134 -31.37 1.32 -3.37
N LYS A 135 -32.15 1.64 -2.34
CA LYS A 135 -32.12 2.89 -1.56
C LYS A 135 -30.81 3.63 -1.80
N ASP A 136 -30.90 4.83 -2.39
CA ASP A 136 -29.79 5.75 -2.61
C ASP A 136 -28.91 5.84 -1.36
N SER A 137 -27.87 5.01 -1.30
CA SER A 137 -26.96 5.02 -0.17
C SER A 137 -26.15 6.30 -0.33
N GLU A 138 -26.40 7.26 0.55
CA GLU A 138 -25.67 8.51 0.58
C GLU A 138 -24.16 8.24 0.55
N VAL A 139 -23.46 8.90 -0.36
CA VAL A 139 -22.01 8.75 -0.52
C VAL A 139 -21.34 9.99 0.08
N LEU A 140 -20.37 9.79 0.96
CA LEU A 140 -19.52 10.86 1.48
C LEU A 140 -18.30 11.02 0.58
N GLY A 141 -17.82 12.25 0.41
CA GLY A 141 -16.65 12.52 -0.43
C GLY A 141 -15.79 13.68 0.07
N VAL A 142 -14.47 13.54 -0.09
CA VAL A 142 -13.46 14.56 0.20
C VAL A 142 -12.68 14.88 -1.09
N LEU A 143 -12.48 16.16 -1.39
CA LEU A 143 -11.67 16.59 -2.53
C LEU A 143 -10.21 16.17 -2.36
N LEU A 144 -9.54 15.73 -3.43
CA LEU A 144 -8.11 15.38 -3.34
C LEU A 144 -7.24 16.56 -2.90
N SER A 145 -7.59 17.79 -3.30
CA SER A 145 -6.94 19.01 -2.83
C SER A 145 -6.98 19.20 -1.31
N GLN A 146 -7.96 18.61 -0.62
CA GLN A 146 -8.10 18.65 0.83
C GLN A 146 -7.37 17.51 1.54
N LEU A 147 -6.95 16.45 0.83
CA LEU A 147 -6.36 15.27 1.49
C LEU A 147 -5.01 15.55 2.12
N LYS A 148 -4.15 16.39 1.52
CA LYS A 148 -2.81 16.66 2.07
C LYS A 148 -2.86 17.17 3.52
N PRO A 149 -3.56 18.27 3.85
CA PRO A 149 -3.65 18.73 5.24
C PRO A 149 -4.36 17.73 6.16
N LEU A 150 -5.31 16.94 5.64
CA LEU A 150 -5.99 15.90 6.42
C LEU A 150 -5.06 14.72 6.74
N LEU A 151 -4.22 14.29 5.80
CA LEU A 151 -3.19 13.28 6.04
C LEU A 151 -2.14 13.78 7.03
N MET A 152 -1.75 15.05 6.95
CA MET A 152 -0.86 15.65 7.95
C MET A 152 -1.45 15.59 9.36
N ARG A 153 -2.76 15.86 9.48
CA ARG A 153 -3.46 15.86 10.77
C ARG A 153 -3.74 14.46 11.32
N HIS A 154 -4.11 13.51 10.47
CA HIS A 154 -4.64 12.21 10.90
C HIS A 154 -3.67 11.04 10.73
N TRP A 155 -2.64 11.17 9.89
CA TRP A 155 -1.68 10.11 9.60
C TRP A 155 -0.28 10.45 10.09
N ASP A 156 0.37 11.43 9.46
CA ASP A 156 1.76 11.80 9.74
C ASP A 156 1.93 13.33 9.61
N PRO A 157 2.26 14.06 10.70
CA PRO A 157 2.49 15.51 10.66
C PRO A 157 3.53 15.94 9.63
N ASN A 158 4.48 15.06 9.30
CA ASN A 158 5.55 15.30 8.34
C ASN A 158 5.22 14.80 6.93
N PHE A 159 3.96 14.42 6.66
CA PHE A 159 3.56 13.90 5.36
C PHE A 159 3.91 14.87 4.23
N GLN A 160 4.81 14.44 3.36
CA GLN A 160 5.22 15.16 2.17
C GLN A 160 4.91 14.34 0.92
N GLU A 161 3.88 14.74 0.18
CA GLU A 161 3.43 14.08 -1.04
C GLU A 161 4.57 13.75 -2.04
N ARG A 162 5.53 14.68 -2.21
CA ARG A 162 6.67 14.50 -3.14
C ARG A 162 7.75 13.55 -2.61
N ALA A 163 7.79 13.32 -1.30
CA ALA A 163 8.71 12.38 -0.66
C ALA A 163 8.16 10.94 -0.69
N VAL A 164 6.89 10.77 -1.06
CA VAL A 164 6.27 9.45 -1.19
C VAL A 164 6.76 8.76 -2.45
N GLY A 165 7.29 7.56 -2.29
CA GLY A 165 7.63 6.67 -3.38
C GLY A 165 7.83 5.24 -2.89
N TYR A 166 7.77 4.31 -3.82
CA TYR A 166 7.87 2.89 -3.54
C TYR A 166 8.61 2.16 -4.66
N PHE A 167 8.99 0.92 -4.43
CA PHE A 167 9.47 0.02 -5.46
C PHE A 167 8.34 -0.92 -5.88
N ASN A 168 8.19 -1.11 -7.20
CA ASN A 168 7.29 -2.12 -7.74
C ASN A 168 7.92 -3.53 -7.69
N GLU A 169 7.22 -4.52 -8.23
CA GLU A 169 7.61 -5.94 -8.26
C GLU A 169 8.91 -6.22 -9.04
N ASP A 170 9.34 -5.29 -9.89
CA ASP A 170 10.56 -5.36 -10.69
C ASP A 170 11.73 -4.56 -10.07
N GLY A 171 11.49 -3.94 -8.92
CA GLY A 171 12.45 -3.08 -8.23
C GLY A 171 12.60 -1.69 -8.85
N CYS A 172 11.68 -1.27 -9.72
CA CYS A 172 11.68 0.06 -10.29
C CYS A 172 11.08 1.05 -9.29
N TYR A 173 11.77 2.17 -9.06
CA TYR A 173 11.29 3.22 -8.15
C TYR A 173 10.17 4.03 -8.80
N VAL A 174 9.00 4.03 -8.16
CA VAL A 174 7.82 4.80 -8.54
C VAL A 174 7.68 6.01 -7.62
N SER A 175 7.95 7.19 -8.16
CA SER A 175 7.77 8.46 -7.45
C SER A 175 6.34 8.98 -7.57
N VAL A 176 5.70 9.26 -6.44
CA VAL A 176 4.37 9.84 -6.40
C VAL A 176 4.47 11.35 -6.58
N ARG A 177 4.09 11.84 -7.77
CA ARG A 177 4.12 13.27 -8.09
C ARG A 177 2.83 14.03 -7.73
N LYS A 178 1.71 13.31 -7.61
CA LYS A 178 0.37 13.86 -7.41
C LYS A 178 -0.44 12.96 -6.48
N MET A 179 -1.30 13.54 -5.65
CA MET A 179 -2.18 12.84 -4.71
C MET A 179 -3.07 11.82 -5.42
N LYS A 180 -3.54 12.15 -6.63
CA LYS A 180 -4.33 11.22 -7.44
C LYS A 180 -3.59 9.92 -7.78
N HIS A 181 -2.28 9.98 -7.99
CA HIS A 181 -1.47 8.79 -8.30
C HIS A 181 -1.27 7.92 -7.05
N LEU A 182 -1.11 8.54 -5.87
CA LEU A 182 -1.05 7.81 -4.60
C LEU A 182 -2.35 7.06 -4.35
N VAL A 183 -3.47 7.76 -4.43
CA VAL A 183 -4.79 7.19 -4.15
C VAL A 183 -5.13 6.11 -5.18
N ALA A 184 -4.88 6.34 -6.47
CA ALA A 184 -5.11 5.34 -7.50
C ALA A 184 -4.29 4.07 -7.26
N ALA A 185 -2.97 4.19 -7.03
CA ALA A 185 -2.12 3.04 -6.75
C ALA A 185 -2.55 2.28 -5.48
N LEU A 186 -2.94 3.01 -4.44
CA LEU A 186 -3.43 2.41 -3.19
C LEU A 186 -4.74 1.62 -3.38
N LEU A 187 -5.67 2.15 -4.18
CA LEU A 187 -6.93 1.46 -4.49
C LEU A 187 -6.70 0.24 -5.38
N GLU A 188 -5.80 0.33 -6.35
CA GLU A 188 -5.38 -0.79 -7.18
C GLU A 188 -4.75 -1.91 -6.34
N TRP A 189 -3.83 -1.56 -5.44
CA TRP A 189 -3.24 -2.53 -4.50
C TRP A 189 -4.29 -3.15 -3.57
N ARG A 190 -5.25 -2.37 -3.08
CA ARG A 190 -6.35 -2.92 -2.27
C ARG A 190 -7.18 -3.92 -3.06
N ALA A 191 -7.51 -3.61 -4.31
CA ALA A 191 -8.24 -4.50 -5.20
C ALA A 191 -7.46 -5.80 -5.45
N ARG A 192 -6.15 -5.70 -5.74
CA ARG A 192 -5.26 -6.88 -5.85
C ARG A 192 -5.22 -7.70 -4.58
N ARG A 193 -5.10 -7.06 -3.40
CA ARG A 193 -5.11 -7.76 -2.11
C ARG A 193 -6.41 -8.53 -1.93
N HIS A 194 -7.57 -7.92 -2.18
CA HIS A 194 -8.86 -8.60 -2.11
C HIS A 194 -8.97 -9.77 -3.11
N ALA A 195 -8.44 -9.64 -4.33
CA ALA A 195 -8.43 -10.73 -5.31
C ALA A 195 -7.56 -11.92 -4.85
N CYS A 196 -6.50 -11.65 -4.07
CA CYS A 196 -5.63 -12.68 -3.50
C CYS A 196 -6.12 -13.23 -2.15
N MET A 197 -7.18 -12.67 -1.56
CA MET A 197 -7.77 -13.20 -0.33
C MET A 197 -8.48 -14.53 -0.64
N GLY A 198 -7.75 -15.63 -0.53
CA GLY A 198 -8.30 -16.99 -0.62
C GLY A 198 -9.11 -17.38 0.64
N ALA A 199 -9.58 -18.62 0.69
CA ALA A 199 -10.35 -19.17 1.82
C ALA A 199 -9.54 -19.39 3.12
N SER A 200 -8.27 -18.98 3.14
CA SER A 200 -7.35 -19.15 4.28
C SER A 200 -7.65 -18.14 5.40
N ALA A 201 -7.07 -18.40 6.58
CA ALA A 201 -7.25 -17.58 7.77
C ALA A 201 -7.08 -16.07 7.49
N SER A 202 -8.11 -15.30 7.83
CA SER A 202 -8.12 -13.84 7.67
C SER A 202 -6.95 -13.23 8.44
N SER A 203 -6.03 -12.61 7.70
CA SER A 203 -4.88 -11.92 8.26
C SER A 203 -5.33 -10.61 8.94
N ALA A 204 -4.50 -10.01 9.80
CA ALA A 204 -4.86 -8.74 10.45
C ALA A 204 -4.98 -7.60 9.42
N VAL A 205 -4.24 -7.68 8.31
CA VAL A 205 -4.38 -6.78 7.17
C VAL A 205 -5.75 -6.96 6.51
N ASP A 206 -6.16 -8.21 6.26
CA ASP A 206 -7.44 -8.50 5.59
C ASP A 206 -8.63 -8.05 6.43
N ALA A 207 -8.63 -8.38 7.73
CA ALA A 207 -9.65 -7.92 8.67
C ALA A 207 -9.75 -6.38 8.72
N ALA A 208 -8.62 -5.67 8.63
CA ALA A 208 -8.60 -4.22 8.59
C ALA A 208 -9.16 -3.64 7.27
N LEU A 209 -8.89 -4.30 6.14
CA LEU A 209 -9.40 -3.90 4.82
C LEU A 209 -10.89 -4.22 4.65
N GLU A 210 -11.37 -5.33 5.20
CA GLU A 210 -12.79 -5.69 5.23
C GLU A 210 -13.60 -4.74 6.12
N ALA A 211 -13.06 -4.36 7.28
CA ALA A 211 -13.70 -3.39 8.18
C ALA A 211 -13.73 -1.96 7.60
N ALA A 212 -12.81 -1.63 6.69
CA ALA A 212 -12.76 -0.33 6.04
C ALA A 212 -13.82 -0.26 4.91
N PRO A 213 -14.64 0.81 4.86
CA PRO A 213 -15.60 0.99 3.77
C PRO A 213 -14.89 1.00 2.42
N PRO A 214 -15.56 0.56 1.33
CA PRO A 214 -14.99 0.65 0.00
C PRO A 214 -14.73 2.11 -0.33
N LEU A 215 -13.51 2.40 -0.76
CA LEU A 215 -13.08 3.71 -1.20
C LEU A 215 -13.14 3.76 -2.73
N LEU A 216 -13.66 4.84 -3.29
CA LEU A 216 -13.77 5.05 -4.73
C LEU A 216 -13.22 6.42 -5.08
N LEU A 217 -12.49 6.51 -6.19
CA LEU A 217 -12.00 7.78 -6.71
C LEU A 217 -12.89 8.23 -7.88
N ARG A 218 -13.46 9.44 -7.81
CA ARG A 218 -14.39 9.99 -8.81
C ARG A 218 -13.97 11.39 -9.25
N THR A 219 -14.49 11.87 -10.38
CA THR A 219 -14.38 13.28 -10.76
C THR A 219 -15.43 14.11 -10.01
N SER A 220 -15.04 15.28 -9.51
CA SER A 220 -16.00 16.21 -8.91
C SER A 220 -16.81 16.89 -10.00
N GLN A 221 -18.12 17.03 -9.77
CA GLN A 221 -19.02 17.75 -10.68
C GLN A 221 -19.06 19.25 -10.39
N ARG A 222 -18.66 19.64 -9.18
CA ARG A 222 -18.69 21.03 -8.71
C ARG A 222 -17.33 21.71 -8.79
N HIS A 223 -16.27 20.92 -8.79
CA HIS A 223 -14.90 21.38 -8.74
C HIS A 223 -14.12 20.71 -9.88
N ASN A 224 -13.13 21.39 -10.45
CA ASN A 224 -12.17 20.76 -11.37
C ASN A 224 -11.12 19.96 -10.58
N ASP A 225 -11.59 18.99 -9.79
CA ASP A 225 -10.79 18.16 -8.89
C ASP A 225 -11.37 16.73 -8.83
N MET A 226 -10.63 15.78 -8.27
CA MET A 226 -11.16 14.45 -7.97
C MET A 226 -11.66 14.39 -6.52
N VAL A 227 -12.57 13.45 -6.26
CA VAL A 227 -13.18 13.20 -4.94
C VAL A 227 -12.89 11.77 -4.54
N LEU A 228 -12.34 11.58 -3.35
CA LEU A 228 -12.26 10.28 -2.70
C LEU A 228 -13.56 10.06 -1.91
N CYS A 229 -14.28 9.00 -2.26
CA CYS A 229 -15.63 8.73 -1.78
C CYS A 229 -15.72 7.41 -0.99
N CYS A 230 -16.68 7.33 -0.08
CA CYS A 230 -17.09 6.07 0.56
C CYS A 230 -18.60 6.06 0.85
N PRO A 231 -19.24 4.87 0.94
CA PRO A 231 -20.62 4.78 1.42
C PRO A 231 -20.75 5.33 2.84
N ARG A 232 -21.84 6.05 3.12
CA ARG A 232 -22.22 6.41 4.49
C ARG A 232 -22.60 5.13 5.24
N ALA A 233 -22.07 4.94 6.44
CA ALA A 233 -22.51 3.83 7.29
C ALA A 233 -24.00 4.03 7.61
N LYS A 234 -24.78 2.94 7.53
CA LYS A 234 -26.19 2.94 7.94
C LYS A 234 -26.31 3.12 9.45
#